data_AF-A0A936CFI3-F1
#
_entry.id   AF-A0A936CFI3-F1
#
_cell.length_a   1.000
_cell.length_b   1.000
_cell.length_c   1.000
_cell.angle_alpha   90.00
_cell.angle_beta   90.00
_cell.angle_gamma   90.00
#
_symmetry.space_group_name_H-M   'P 1'
#
loop_
_entity.id
_entity.type
_entity.pdbx_description
1 polymer ?
#
loop_
_entity_poly.entity_id
_entity_poly.type
_entity_poly.pdbx_seq_one_letter_code
_entity_poly.pdbx_strand_id
1 'polypeptide(L)'
;MLVGNDPWKGSGHHNDIFTATPAFLNGRLIGFAACSAHHVDIGGRRATTLSRDNYEEGLRIPVCKLYRAGQANEDVFGFIASNVRLAETVLGDLRAQCSANHVGCDRLRELCTERGWPDFQPLADEIVRRSEEIARAEIQRIPDGAYTHEAPIDIIDGERIVLKVRVTVAGDSLTVDFTGSSQQVRPAVNCTLRYTSAYANFAVGALLQLPVQLNEGSLRPIRIIAEEGSVLNAKFPAPVFARTSIGNFLPEMIFSAMAKAVPDRVVAGSGSTPLWAQYIFGKRRDGTQFAPLNSANGGLGARAHQDGVSCLTFPVNIGNTPAEILESELPVLVKCRALWPDSAGAGRFRGGLGQHFEMEVLRGELGPDGPLLIGFRGGRFHFPVPGLLGGLDGPNGKLIINGKEEVGGGDVSVPPGGVMACHIPGGAGLGDPLQRSRSMVERDIEYEYVSRAEAARLYGYTAPVLQEVE
;
A
#
# COMPACT_ATOMS: atom_id res chain seq x y z
N MET A 1 -13.78 7.79 -24.74
CA MET A 1 -13.05 7.37 -23.53
C MET A 1 -12.27 8.54 -22.97
N LEU A 2 -12.24 8.68 -21.65
CA LEU A 2 -11.52 9.72 -20.92
C LEU A 2 -10.24 9.15 -20.29
N VAL A 3 -9.24 10.01 -20.09
CA VAL A 3 -8.01 9.72 -19.36
C VAL A 3 -7.65 10.88 -18.44
N GLY A 4 -6.96 10.62 -17.33
CA GLY A 4 -6.35 11.63 -16.47
C GLY A 4 -5.51 11.01 -15.36
N ASN A 5 -4.71 11.82 -14.68
CA ASN A 5 -3.90 11.38 -13.52
C ASN A 5 -3.64 12.50 -12.50
N ASP A 6 -4.50 13.52 -12.49
CA ASP A 6 -4.35 14.66 -11.59
C ASP A 6 -4.51 14.24 -10.11
N PRO A 7 -3.46 14.40 -9.27
CA PRO A 7 -3.46 13.89 -7.89
C PRO A 7 -4.58 14.44 -7.01
N TRP A 8 -5.01 15.69 -7.26
CA TRP A 8 -6.08 16.33 -6.49
C TRP A 8 -7.48 15.98 -7.01
N LYS A 9 -7.58 15.43 -8.24
CA LYS A 9 -8.86 15.05 -8.85
C LYS A 9 -9.19 13.56 -8.73
N GLY A 10 -8.23 12.69 -8.45
CA GLY A 10 -8.55 11.29 -8.15
C GLY A 10 -7.39 10.29 -8.00
N SER A 11 -6.22 10.55 -8.58
CA SER A 11 -5.13 9.54 -8.64
C SER A 11 -4.24 9.48 -7.40
N GLY A 12 -4.19 10.53 -6.58
CA GLY A 12 -3.29 10.63 -5.44
C GLY A 12 -1.81 10.90 -5.81
N HIS A 13 -1.35 10.49 -6.99
CA HIS A 13 -0.11 10.92 -7.65
C HIS A 13 -0.16 10.68 -9.17
N HIS A 14 0.88 11.08 -9.91
CA HIS A 14 0.84 11.03 -11.38
C HIS A 14 0.92 9.62 -11.98
N ASN A 15 1.56 8.65 -11.33
CA ASN A 15 1.71 7.31 -11.91
C ASN A 15 0.38 6.55 -12.00
N ASP A 16 -0.57 6.85 -11.12
CA ASP A 16 -1.88 6.21 -11.13
C ASP A 16 -2.77 6.87 -12.21
N ILE A 17 -2.62 6.44 -13.47
CA ILE A 17 -3.44 6.93 -14.59
C ILE A 17 -4.79 6.22 -14.56
N PHE A 18 -5.87 6.99 -14.58
CA PHE A 18 -7.23 6.48 -14.70
C PHE A 18 -7.80 6.71 -16.09
N THR A 19 -8.60 5.75 -16.54
CA THR A 19 -9.40 5.83 -17.75
C THR A 19 -10.86 5.56 -17.43
N ALA A 20 -11.78 6.25 -18.11
CA ALA A 20 -13.22 6.06 -17.95
C ALA A 20 -13.92 5.99 -19.31
N THR A 21 -14.77 4.98 -19.49
CA THR A 21 -15.48 4.70 -20.73
C THR A 21 -16.98 4.74 -20.49
N PRO A 22 -17.73 5.63 -21.14
CA PRO A 22 -19.18 5.64 -21.04
C PRO A 22 -19.78 4.45 -21.81
N ALA A 23 -20.69 3.74 -21.18
CA ALA A 23 -21.49 2.67 -21.79
C ALA A 23 -22.81 3.24 -22.30
N PHE A 24 -23.15 2.98 -23.56
CA PHE A 24 -24.41 3.41 -24.17
C PHE A 24 -25.26 2.21 -24.61
N LEU A 25 -26.58 2.33 -24.44
CA LEU A 25 -27.57 1.40 -24.98
C LEU A 25 -28.64 2.21 -25.71
N ASN A 26 -28.87 1.92 -26.99
CA ASN A 26 -29.85 2.63 -27.84
C ASN A 26 -29.71 4.17 -27.80
N GLY A 27 -28.46 4.67 -27.79
CA GLY A 27 -28.17 6.11 -27.76
C GLY A 27 -28.27 6.77 -26.37
N ARG A 28 -28.66 6.03 -25.32
CA ARG A 28 -28.73 6.51 -23.93
C ARG A 28 -27.50 6.06 -23.14
N LEU A 29 -26.92 6.96 -22.34
CA LEU A 29 -25.87 6.63 -21.38
C LEU A 29 -26.47 5.77 -20.26
N ILE A 30 -25.88 4.60 -19.98
CA ILE A 30 -26.34 3.67 -18.94
C ILE A 30 -25.31 3.45 -17.82
N GLY A 31 -24.13 4.05 -17.93
CA GLY A 31 -23.09 3.97 -16.89
C GLY A 31 -21.68 4.22 -17.43
N PHE A 32 -20.69 3.98 -16.57
CA PHE A 32 -19.27 4.07 -16.91
C PHE A 32 -18.52 2.82 -16.44
N ALA A 33 -17.59 2.33 -17.25
CA ALA A 33 -16.51 1.47 -16.79
C ALA A 33 -15.27 2.33 -16.53
N ALA A 34 -14.63 2.17 -15.38
CA ALA A 34 -13.42 2.90 -15.02
C ALA A 34 -12.32 1.94 -14.58
N CYS A 35 -11.09 2.26 -14.96
CA CYS A 35 -9.91 1.48 -14.63
C CYS A 35 -8.78 2.45 -14.28
N SER A 36 -8.14 2.24 -13.13
CA SER A 36 -6.92 2.94 -12.74
C SER A 36 -5.82 1.91 -12.55
N ALA A 37 -4.63 2.21 -13.08
CA ALA A 37 -3.46 1.36 -12.98
C ALA A 37 -2.25 2.25 -12.66
N HIS A 38 -1.29 1.67 -11.95
CA HIS A 38 -0.02 2.31 -11.68
C HIS A 38 0.92 2.12 -12.88
N HIS A 39 1.38 3.22 -13.46
CA HIS A 39 2.33 3.24 -14.58
C HIS A 39 3.75 3.41 -14.05
N VAL A 40 4.67 2.55 -14.48
CA VAL A 40 6.05 2.52 -13.99
C VAL A 40 6.85 3.78 -14.32
N ASP A 41 6.41 4.55 -15.32
CA ASP A 41 7.07 5.78 -15.74
C ASP A 41 6.07 6.86 -16.16
N ILE A 42 6.29 8.06 -15.63
CA ILE A 42 5.51 9.26 -15.94
C ILE A 42 6.42 10.44 -16.28
N GLY A 43 7.69 10.19 -16.60
CA GLY A 43 8.67 11.23 -16.84
C GLY A 43 9.24 11.79 -15.53
N GLY A 44 9.40 13.11 -15.45
CA GLY A 44 9.83 13.81 -14.23
C GLY A 44 11.21 13.39 -13.70
N ARG A 45 11.46 13.62 -12.41
CA ARG A 45 12.72 13.28 -11.72
C ARG A 45 12.90 11.80 -11.39
N ARG A 46 12.16 10.89 -12.06
CA ARG A 46 12.05 9.45 -11.71
C ARG A 46 11.43 9.27 -10.33
N ALA A 47 11.33 8.04 -9.85
CA ALA A 47 10.65 7.67 -8.60
C ALA A 47 11.37 8.15 -7.31
N THR A 48 11.82 9.40 -7.26
CA THR A 48 12.59 10.03 -6.17
C THR A 48 11.67 10.73 -5.16
N THR A 49 12.11 10.82 -3.91
CA THR A 49 11.47 11.68 -2.88
C THR A 49 12.02 13.08 -2.83
N LEU A 50 13.01 13.39 -3.66
CA LEU A 50 13.70 14.67 -3.69
C LEU A 50 13.01 15.71 -4.58
N SER A 51 11.87 15.36 -5.20
CA SER A 51 11.03 16.33 -5.92
C SER A 51 10.56 17.42 -4.96
N ARG A 52 10.74 18.68 -5.35
CA ARG A 52 10.43 19.85 -4.51
C ARG A 52 9.03 20.41 -4.73
N ASP A 53 8.46 20.12 -5.88
CA ASP A 53 7.09 20.43 -6.23
C ASP A 53 6.52 19.34 -7.15
N ASN A 54 5.21 19.38 -7.37
CA ASN A 54 4.50 18.42 -8.18
C ASN A 54 4.82 18.51 -9.68
N TYR A 55 5.44 19.60 -10.16
CA TYR A 55 5.86 19.72 -11.55
C TYR A 55 7.12 18.90 -11.83
N GLU A 56 7.97 18.73 -10.83
CA GLU A 56 9.14 17.85 -10.91
C GLU A 56 8.77 16.35 -10.97
N GLU A 57 7.54 15.99 -10.62
CA GLU A 57 7.07 14.59 -10.54
C GLU A 57 6.62 14.00 -11.87
N GLY A 58 6.62 14.79 -12.95
CA GLY A 58 6.37 14.31 -14.31
C GLY A 58 5.02 14.74 -14.90
N LEU A 59 4.56 13.97 -15.87
CA LEU A 59 3.44 14.33 -16.72
C LEU A 59 2.11 14.31 -15.94
N ARG A 60 1.50 15.49 -15.82
CA ARG A 60 0.12 15.66 -15.34
C ARG A 60 -0.85 15.75 -16.51
N ILE A 61 -1.57 14.68 -16.77
CA ILE A 61 -2.60 14.54 -17.79
C ILE A 61 -3.92 15.13 -17.26
N PRO A 62 -4.39 16.26 -17.82
CA PRO A 62 -5.73 16.76 -17.49
C PRO A 62 -6.79 15.79 -17.98
N VAL A 63 -7.98 15.82 -17.37
CA VAL A 63 -9.10 14.98 -17.84
C VAL A 63 -9.45 15.37 -19.28
N CYS A 64 -9.15 14.48 -20.22
CA CYS A 64 -9.33 14.72 -21.65
C CYS A 64 -9.78 13.45 -22.37
N LYS A 65 -10.11 13.58 -23.66
CA LYS A 65 -10.56 12.43 -24.47
C LYS A 65 -9.35 11.69 -25.05
N LEU A 66 -9.13 10.46 -24.59
CA LEU A 66 -8.17 9.52 -25.18
C LEU A 66 -8.70 8.89 -26.47
N TYR A 67 -10.01 8.66 -26.54
CA TYR A 67 -10.71 8.21 -27.76
C TYR A 67 -11.96 9.05 -28.01
N ARG A 68 -12.20 9.40 -29.26
CA ARG A 68 -13.38 10.14 -29.76
C ARG A 68 -14.12 9.27 -30.78
N ALA A 69 -15.38 8.92 -30.50
CA ALA A 69 -16.19 8.06 -31.36
C ALA A 69 -15.47 6.76 -31.80
N GLY A 70 -14.78 6.11 -30.86
CA GLY A 70 -14.00 4.88 -31.12
C GLY A 70 -12.64 5.11 -31.78
N GLN A 71 -12.32 6.33 -32.24
CA GLN A 71 -11.03 6.65 -32.85
C GLN A 71 -10.04 7.17 -31.79
N ALA A 72 -8.80 6.69 -31.85
CA ALA A 72 -7.73 7.14 -30.97
C ALA A 72 -7.43 8.62 -31.20
N ASN A 73 -7.15 9.34 -30.11
CA ASN A 73 -6.67 10.70 -30.17
C ASN A 73 -5.14 10.68 -30.24
N GLU A 74 -4.61 10.58 -31.46
CA GLU A 74 -3.16 10.41 -31.71
C GLU A 74 -2.31 11.53 -31.08
N ASP A 75 -2.83 12.76 -31.01
CA ASP A 75 -2.13 13.86 -30.33
C ASP A 75 -1.90 13.55 -28.84
N VAL A 76 -2.92 13.03 -28.15
CA VAL A 76 -2.81 12.69 -26.72
C VAL A 76 -1.85 11.53 -26.52
N PHE A 77 -1.91 10.50 -27.37
CA PHE A 77 -0.95 9.40 -27.34
C PHE A 77 0.48 9.88 -27.60
N GLY A 78 0.67 10.75 -28.59
CA GLY A 78 1.97 11.34 -28.93
C GLY A 78 2.53 12.22 -27.81
N PHE A 79 1.69 13.03 -27.15
CA PHE A 79 2.10 13.83 -26.00
C PHE A 79 2.54 12.96 -24.83
N ILE A 80 1.79 11.90 -24.51
CA ILE A 80 2.17 10.96 -23.44
C ILE A 80 3.49 10.29 -23.79
N ALA A 81 3.60 9.69 -24.98
CA ALA A 81 4.79 8.99 -25.44
C ALA A 81 6.05 9.86 -25.41
N SER A 82 5.93 11.14 -25.78
CA SER A 82 7.06 12.07 -25.83
C SER A 82 7.56 12.53 -24.45
N ASN A 83 6.78 12.30 -23.38
CA ASN A 83 7.10 12.75 -22.03
C ASN A 83 7.48 11.61 -21.08
N VAL A 84 7.55 10.38 -21.58
CA VAL A 84 7.96 9.19 -20.83
C VAL A 84 9.15 8.52 -21.53
N ARG A 85 9.95 7.78 -20.77
CA ARG A 85 11.10 6.99 -21.19
C ARG A 85 10.67 5.62 -21.72
N LEU A 86 9.70 4.99 -21.06
CA LEU A 86 9.17 3.67 -21.43
C LEU A 86 7.84 3.78 -22.19
N ALA A 87 7.87 4.49 -23.32
CA ALA A 87 6.66 4.80 -24.09
C ALA A 87 5.88 3.55 -24.51
N GLU A 88 6.56 2.50 -24.98
CA GLU A 88 5.88 1.26 -25.37
C GLU A 88 5.09 0.63 -24.22
N THR A 89 5.72 0.50 -23.04
CA THR A 89 5.09 -0.02 -21.82
C THR A 89 3.91 0.85 -21.39
N VAL A 90 4.10 2.16 -21.24
CA VAL A 90 3.05 3.10 -20.81
C VAL A 90 1.85 3.09 -21.76
N LEU A 91 2.11 3.12 -23.07
CA LEU A 91 1.03 3.05 -24.06
C LEU A 91 0.36 1.67 -24.11
N GLY A 92 1.13 0.60 -23.88
CA GLY A 92 0.61 -0.76 -23.73
C GLY A 92 -0.36 -0.87 -22.55
N ASP A 93 0.03 -0.37 -21.38
CA ASP A 93 -0.79 -0.33 -20.18
C ASP A 93 -2.07 0.48 -20.40
N LEU A 94 -1.97 1.66 -21.04
CA LEU A 94 -3.15 2.45 -21.39
C LEU A 94 -4.11 1.65 -22.28
N ARG A 95 -3.61 0.96 -23.31
CA ARG A 95 -4.44 0.12 -24.19
C ARG A 95 -5.06 -1.07 -23.44
N ALA A 96 -4.35 -1.65 -22.47
CA ALA A 96 -4.89 -2.69 -21.61
C ALA A 96 -6.04 -2.16 -20.73
N GLN A 97 -5.88 -0.98 -20.12
CA GLN A 97 -6.95 -0.31 -19.38
C GLN A 97 -8.16 0.01 -20.27
N CYS A 98 -7.92 0.47 -21.51
CA CYS A 98 -8.98 0.70 -22.49
C CYS A 98 -9.76 -0.59 -22.79
N SER A 99 -9.04 -1.70 -22.98
CA SER A 99 -9.64 -3.01 -23.28
C SER A 99 -10.46 -3.54 -22.11
N ALA A 100 -9.95 -3.42 -20.87
CA ALA A 100 -10.68 -3.79 -19.66
C ALA A 100 -12.00 -3.00 -19.54
N ASN A 101 -11.95 -1.69 -19.77
CA ASN A 101 -13.16 -0.86 -19.75
C ASN A 101 -14.15 -1.23 -20.86
N HIS A 102 -13.67 -1.59 -22.05
CA HIS A 102 -14.52 -2.02 -23.15
C HIS A 102 -15.32 -3.28 -22.77
N VAL A 103 -14.65 -4.29 -22.21
CA VAL A 103 -15.32 -5.49 -21.68
C VAL A 103 -16.34 -5.13 -20.60
N GLY A 104 -16.01 -4.22 -19.68
CA GLY A 104 -16.95 -3.75 -18.66
C GLY A 104 -18.21 -3.09 -19.23
N CYS A 105 -18.05 -2.23 -20.25
CA CYS A 105 -19.17 -1.63 -20.95
C CYS A 105 -20.03 -2.67 -21.68
N ASP A 106 -19.39 -3.67 -22.30
CA ASP A 106 -20.08 -4.73 -23.04
C ASP A 106 -20.93 -5.60 -22.11
N ARG A 107 -20.37 -6.02 -20.97
CA ARG A 107 -21.12 -6.78 -19.95
C ARG A 107 -22.30 -6.00 -19.37
N LEU A 108 -22.15 -4.69 -19.19
CA LEU A 108 -23.26 -3.84 -18.75
C LEU A 108 -24.37 -3.78 -19.81
N ARG A 109 -24.02 -3.65 -21.10
CA ARG A 109 -24.99 -3.67 -22.20
C ARG A 109 -25.68 -5.02 -22.33
N GLU A 110 -24.94 -6.12 -22.23
CA GLU A 110 -25.47 -7.49 -22.25
C GLU A 110 -26.48 -7.69 -21.13
N LEU A 111 -26.12 -7.34 -19.90
CA LEU A 111 -27.01 -7.44 -18.74
C LEU A 111 -28.32 -6.67 -18.94
N CYS A 112 -28.24 -5.41 -19.39
CA CYS A 112 -29.43 -4.61 -19.66
C CYS A 112 -30.29 -5.22 -20.78
N THR A 113 -29.66 -5.73 -21.84
CA THR A 113 -30.36 -6.35 -22.97
C THR A 113 -31.08 -7.62 -22.56
N GLU A 114 -30.40 -8.54 -21.86
CA GLU A 114 -30.97 -9.80 -21.38
C GLU A 114 -32.14 -9.59 -20.42
N ARG A 115 -32.09 -8.55 -19.59
CA ARG A 115 -33.14 -8.21 -18.63
C ARG A 115 -34.25 -7.34 -19.22
N GLY A 116 -34.10 -6.85 -20.46
CA GLY A 116 -35.01 -5.88 -21.05
C GLY A 116 -35.01 -4.53 -20.31
N TRP A 117 -33.90 -4.19 -19.64
CA TRP A 117 -33.77 -2.94 -18.89
C TRP A 117 -33.32 -1.81 -19.82
N PRO A 118 -34.08 -0.70 -19.92
CA PRO A 118 -33.66 0.46 -20.69
C PRO A 118 -32.56 1.27 -19.99
N ASP A 119 -32.34 1.04 -18.70
CA ASP A 119 -31.36 1.71 -17.85
C ASP A 119 -30.97 0.83 -16.66
N PHE A 120 -29.71 0.90 -16.24
CA PHE A 120 -29.17 0.21 -15.06
C PHE A 120 -29.39 1.02 -13.76
N GLN A 121 -29.64 2.33 -13.87
CA GLN A 121 -29.71 3.26 -12.73
C GLN A 121 -30.62 2.79 -11.58
N PRO A 122 -31.85 2.27 -11.80
CA PRO A 122 -32.71 1.84 -10.69
C PRO A 122 -32.11 0.72 -9.83
N LEU A 123 -31.37 -0.21 -10.46
CA LEU A 123 -30.67 -1.27 -9.73
C LEU A 123 -29.46 -0.70 -8.99
N ALA A 124 -28.71 0.21 -9.61
CA ALA A 124 -27.59 0.88 -8.97
C ALA A 124 -28.03 1.66 -7.72
N ASP A 125 -29.15 2.40 -7.80
CA ASP A 125 -29.73 3.14 -6.68
C ASP A 125 -30.11 2.22 -5.53
N GLU A 126 -30.72 1.06 -5.83
CA GLU A 126 -31.09 0.07 -4.82
C GLU A 126 -29.85 -0.57 -4.15
N ILE A 127 -28.80 -0.87 -4.93
CA ILE A 127 -27.52 -1.38 -4.39
C ILE A 127 -26.91 -0.34 -3.44
N VAL A 128 -26.85 0.93 -3.88
CA VAL A 128 -26.30 2.04 -3.08
C VAL A 128 -27.11 2.23 -1.80
N ARG A 129 -28.45 2.26 -1.89
CA ARG A 129 -29.34 2.40 -0.73
C ARG A 129 -29.13 1.29 0.29
N ARG A 130 -29.13 0.02 -0.15
CA ARG A 130 -28.90 -1.12 0.77
C ARG A 130 -27.51 -1.11 1.40
N SER A 131 -26.51 -0.70 0.63
CA SER A 131 -25.13 -0.63 1.13
C SER A 131 -24.98 0.45 2.20
N GLU A 132 -25.67 1.58 2.05
CA GLU A 132 -25.77 2.62 3.07
C GLU A 132 -26.45 2.11 4.34
N GLU A 133 -27.59 1.43 4.21
CA GLU A 133 -28.32 0.84 5.36
C GLU A 133 -27.46 -0.16 6.14
N ILE A 134 -26.74 -1.04 5.43
CA ILE A 134 -25.83 -2.01 6.04
C ILE A 134 -24.68 -1.31 6.76
N ALA A 135 -24.04 -0.32 6.12
CA ALA A 135 -22.93 0.41 6.75
C ALA A 135 -23.37 1.16 8.00
N ARG A 136 -24.51 1.86 7.96
CA ARG A 136 -25.12 2.55 9.11
C ARG A 136 -25.43 1.58 10.26
N ALA A 137 -26.00 0.42 9.95
CA ALA A 137 -26.30 -0.61 10.95
C ALA A 137 -25.03 -1.19 11.61
N GLU A 138 -23.94 -1.39 10.87
CA GLU A 138 -22.67 -1.84 11.45
C GLU A 138 -21.99 -0.74 12.29
N ILE A 139 -22.13 0.54 11.90
CA ILE A 139 -21.62 1.67 12.71
C ILE A 139 -22.35 1.73 14.07
N GLN A 140 -23.68 1.57 14.11
CA GLN A 140 -24.47 1.58 15.34
C GLN A 140 -24.06 0.50 16.37
N ARG A 141 -23.37 -0.56 15.93
CA ARG A 141 -22.85 -1.60 16.82
C ARG A 141 -21.55 -1.21 17.52
N ILE A 142 -20.90 -0.16 17.05
CA ILE A 142 -19.72 0.41 17.69
C ILE A 142 -20.20 1.34 18.81
N PRO A 143 -19.63 1.28 20.02
CA PRO A 143 -20.03 2.20 21.08
C PRO A 143 -19.79 3.66 20.66
N ASP A 144 -20.80 4.51 20.89
CA ASP A 144 -20.68 5.95 20.71
C ASP A 144 -19.52 6.51 21.54
N GLY A 145 -18.75 7.42 20.94
CA GLY A 145 -17.59 7.99 21.62
C GLY A 145 -16.59 8.65 20.68
N ALA A 146 -15.55 9.20 21.29
CA ALA A 146 -14.40 9.77 20.59
C ALA A 146 -13.13 9.00 20.97
N TYR A 147 -12.50 8.41 19.97
CA TYR A 147 -11.33 7.55 20.11
C TYR A 147 -10.14 8.22 19.44
N THR A 148 -9.02 8.33 20.14
CA THR A 148 -7.87 9.09 19.66
C THR A 148 -6.60 8.26 19.65
N HIS A 149 -5.75 8.50 18.65
CA HIS A 149 -4.40 7.96 18.61
C HIS A 149 -3.45 8.96 17.96
N GLU A 150 -2.20 8.96 18.40
CA GLU A 150 -1.12 9.72 17.77
C GLU A 150 0.12 8.84 17.68
N ALA A 151 0.88 8.98 16.59
CA ALA A 151 2.12 8.26 16.40
C ALA A 151 3.13 9.12 15.62
N PRO A 152 4.41 9.08 16.01
CA PRO A 152 5.47 9.60 15.17
C PRO A 152 5.71 8.64 13.99
N ILE A 153 5.87 9.20 12.80
CA ILE A 153 6.23 8.46 11.58
C ILE A 153 7.58 8.96 11.11
N ASP A 154 8.46 8.00 10.78
CA ASP A 154 9.71 8.29 10.11
C ASP A 154 9.44 8.71 8.67
N ILE A 155 10.00 9.84 8.25
CA ILE A 155 10.16 10.15 6.84
C ILE A 155 11.63 10.08 6.44
N ILE A 156 11.85 9.98 5.13
CA ILE A 156 13.18 9.98 4.52
C ILE A 156 13.91 11.27 4.94
N ASP A 157 15.22 11.16 5.16
CA ASP A 157 16.10 12.21 5.71
C ASP A 157 15.97 12.47 7.24
N GLY A 158 15.20 11.67 7.97
CA GLY A 158 15.17 11.69 9.45
C GLY A 158 14.33 12.81 10.07
N GLU A 159 13.64 13.61 9.25
CA GLU A 159 12.57 14.47 9.74
C GLU A 159 11.45 13.62 10.35
N ARG A 160 10.84 14.11 11.43
CA ARG A 160 9.77 13.41 12.14
C ARG A 160 8.46 14.12 11.87
N ILE A 161 7.47 13.38 11.40
CA ILE A 161 6.09 13.86 11.34
C ILE A 161 5.28 13.16 12.43
N VAL A 162 4.26 13.85 12.94
CA VAL A 162 3.28 13.26 13.85
C VAL A 162 1.95 13.20 13.14
N LEU A 163 1.41 11.99 13.05
CA LEU A 163 0.04 11.80 12.60
C LEU A 163 -0.86 11.70 13.83
N LYS A 164 -2.01 12.36 13.76
CA LYS A 164 -3.05 12.32 14.79
C LYS A 164 -4.34 11.89 14.15
N VAL A 165 -5.11 11.07 14.85
CA VAL A 165 -6.45 10.69 14.42
C VAL A 165 -7.41 10.74 15.60
N ARG A 166 -8.60 11.27 15.35
CA ARG A 166 -9.78 11.14 16.19
C ARG A 166 -10.88 10.47 15.38
N VAL A 167 -11.33 9.30 15.82
CA VAL A 167 -12.50 8.63 15.28
C VAL A 167 -13.68 8.92 16.21
N THR A 168 -14.72 9.57 15.69
CA THR A 168 -15.95 9.86 16.44
C THR A 168 -17.08 9.02 15.89
N VAL A 169 -17.70 8.22 16.75
CA VAL A 169 -18.91 7.45 16.45
C VAL A 169 -20.08 8.11 17.16
N ALA A 170 -21.13 8.42 16.40
CA ALA A 170 -22.35 9.03 16.92
C ALA A 170 -23.55 8.44 16.19
N GLY A 171 -24.27 7.55 16.87
CA GLY A 171 -25.40 6.80 16.31
C GLY A 171 -24.97 5.95 15.13
N ASP A 172 -25.40 6.32 13.93
CA ASP A 172 -25.15 5.59 12.68
C ASP A 172 -24.11 6.25 11.77
N SER A 173 -23.36 7.22 12.31
CA SER A 173 -22.36 8.00 11.58
C SER A 173 -20.98 7.91 12.21
N LEU A 174 -19.95 7.97 11.37
CA LEU A 174 -18.55 7.88 11.77
C LEU A 174 -17.74 9.02 11.13
N THR A 175 -16.99 9.76 11.94
CA THR A 175 -16.06 10.79 11.47
C THR A 175 -14.63 10.40 11.81
N VAL A 176 -13.75 10.36 10.81
CA VAL A 176 -12.29 10.23 10.98
C VAL A 176 -11.66 11.60 10.75
N ASP A 177 -11.09 12.17 11.81
CA ASP A 177 -10.52 13.50 11.81
C ASP A 177 -9.01 13.46 12.08
N PHE A 178 -8.23 13.94 11.12
CA PHE A 178 -6.77 14.02 11.19
C PHE A 178 -6.21 15.39 11.59
N THR A 179 -7.08 16.31 12.04
CA THR A 179 -6.72 17.66 12.51
C THR A 179 -5.60 17.62 13.56
N GLY A 180 -4.62 18.51 13.43
CA GLY A 180 -3.44 18.57 14.30
C GLY A 180 -2.29 17.64 13.91
N SER A 181 -2.41 16.91 12.78
CA SER A 181 -1.28 16.24 12.15
C SER A 181 -0.27 17.26 11.60
N SER A 182 0.99 16.83 11.41
CA SER A 182 2.05 17.69 10.90
C SER A 182 1.69 18.41 9.59
N GLN A 183 2.23 19.62 9.42
CA GLN A 183 2.14 20.39 8.18
C GLN A 183 2.82 19.64 7.03
N GLN A 184 2.42 19.93 5.79
CA GLN A 184 3.08 19.38 4.61
C GLN A 184 4.58 19.69 4.63
N VAL A 185 5.37 18.72 4.19
CA VAL A 185 6.83 18.74 4.22
C VAL A 185 7.41 18.91 2.82
N ARG A 186 8.71 19.23 2.74
CA ARG A 186 9.40 19.42 1.46
C ARG A 186 9.58 18.11 0.66
N PRO A 187 9.94 16.96 1.27
CA PRO A 187 10.06 15.72 0.52
C PRO A 187 8.73 15.28 -0.11
N ALA A 188 8.81 14.52 -1.21
CA ALA A 188 7.67 14.06 -2.01
C ALA A 188 6.84 12.95 -1.34
N VAL A 189 6.50 13.10 -0.07
CA VAL A 189 5.80 12.11 0.76
C VAL A 189 4.38 12.55 1.13
N ASN A 190 4.02 13.79 0.84
CA ASN A 190 2.73 14.36 1.19
C ASN A 190 1.57 13.62 0.51
N CYS A 191 0.38 13.70 1.11
CA CYS A 191 -0.84 13.11 0.58
C CYS A 191 -1.84 14.18 0.17
N THR A 192 -2.58 13.93 -0.92
CA THR A 192 -3.82 14.69 -1.20
C THR A 192 -4.96 14.16 -0.34
N LEU A 193 -6.00 14.98 -0.10
CA LEU A 193 -7.17 14.54 0.64
C LEU A 193 -7.86 13.32 -0.02
N ARG A 194 -7.79 13.18 -1.35
CA ARG A 194 -8.35 12.03 -2.06
C ARG A 194 -7.66 10.73 -1.67
N TYR A 195 -6.33 10.74 -1.60
CA TYR A 195 -5.54 9.59 -1.15
C TYR A 195 -5.79 9.29 0.33
N THR A 196 -5.77 10.31 1.19
CA THR A 196 -6.07 10.18 2.63
C THR A 196 -7.46 9.58 2.86
N SER A 197 -8.47 10.07 2.12
CA SER A 197 -9.83 9.56 2.20
C SER A 197 -9.93 8.10 1.77
N ALA A 198 -9.19 7.69 0.73
CA ALA A 198 -9.21 6.31 0.24
C ALA A 198 -8.69 5.32 1.31
N TYR A 199 -7.55 5.61 1.94
CA TYR A 199 -6.97 4.73 2.97
C TYR A 199 -7.73 4.78 4.29
N ALA A 200 -8.31 5.92 4.65
CA ALA A 200 -9.20 6.00 5.81
C ALA A 200 -10.50 5.19 5.59
N ASN A 201 -11.12 5.29 4.41
CA ASN A 201 -12.30 4.50 4.06
C ASN A 201 -11.99 3.00 3.98
N PHE A 202 -10.81 2.61 3.47
CA PHE A 202 -10.36 1.23 3.52
C PHE A 202 -10.32 0.70 4.95
N ALA A 203 -9.71 1.46 5.87
CA ALA A 203 -9.60 1.07 7.27
C ALA A 203 -10.97 0.95 7.95
N VAL A 204 -11.86 1.92 7.74
CA VAL A 204 -13.22 1.88 8.28
C VAL A 204 -13.99 0.70 7.68
N GLY A 205 -13.91 0.46 6.37
CA GLY A 205 -14.53 -0.68 5.72
C GLY A 205 -14.07 -2.03 6.29
N ALA A 206 -12.75 -2.18 6.53
CA ALA A 206 -12.17 -3.36 7.16
C ALA A 206 -12.67 -3.54 8.61
N LEU A 207 -12.79 -2.44 9.36
CA LEU A 207 -13.30 -2.45 10.74
C LEU A 207 -14.81 -2.79 10.81
N LEU A 208 -15.60 -2.32 9.84
CA LEU A 208 -17.03 -2.61 9.77
C LEU A 208 -17.33 -4.04 9.32
N GLN A 209 -16.38 -4.73 8.66
CA GLN A 209 -16.53 -6.10 8.18
C GLN A 209 -17.81 -6.31 7.34
N LEU A 210 -18.07 -5.37 6.43
CA LEU A 210 -19.32 -5.35 5.67
C LEU A 210 -19.49 -6.64 4.84
N PRO A 211 -20.68 -7.25 4.80
CA PRO A 211 -20.97 -8.43 3.98
C PRO A 211 -21.11 -8.09 2.48
N VAL A 212 -20.89 -6.83 2.10
CA VAL A 212 -21.04 -6.29 0.75
C VAL A 212 -19.76 -5.55 0.34
N GLN A 213 -19.53 -5.43 -0.97
CA GLN A 213 -18.41 -4.64 -1.48
C GLN A 213 -18.66 -3.15 -1.23
N LEU A 214 -17.57 -2.41 -0.97
CA LEU A 214 -17.62 -0.96 -0.79
C LEU A 214 -18.10 -0.27 -2.07
N ASN A 215 -19.05 0.64 -1.92
CA ASN A 215 -19.53 1.55 -2.95
C ASN A 215 -19.92 2.89 -2.29
N GLU A 216 -20.40 3.85 -3.09
CA GLU A 216 -20.80 5.17 -2.60
C GLU A 216 -21.71 5.10 -1.37
N GLY A 217 -22.70 4.19 -1.36
CA GLY A 217 -23.63 4.02 -0.25
C GLY A 217 -22.94 3.64 1.06
N SER A 218 -22.00 2.69 1.00
CA SER A 218 -21.20 2.28 2.18
C SER A 218 -20.35 3.42 2.74
N LEU A 219 -20.00 4.40 1.91
CA LEU A 219 -19.12 5.52 2.28
C LEU A 219 -19.90 6.75 2.78
N ARG A 220 -21.20 6.89 2.46
CA ARG A 220 -22.04 8.03 2.87
C ARG A 220 -22.08 8.31 4.38
N PRO A 221 -22.13 7.31 5.29
CA PRO A 221 -22.12 7.59 6.73
C PRO A 221 -20.72 7.91 7.28
N ILE A 222 -19.68 7.91 6.44
CA ILE A 222 -18.29 8.11 6.82
C ILE A 222 -17.81 9.48 6.37
N ARG A 223 -17.33 10.29 7.30
CA ARG A 223 -16.74 11.61 7.02
C ARG A 223 -15.25 11.60 7.30
N ILE A 224 -14.44 12.03 6.33
CA ILE A 224 -12.99 12.18 6.49
C ILE A 224 -12.61 13.66 6.52
N ILE A 225 -11.78 14.05 7.50
CA ILE A 225 -11.33 15.43 7.69
C ILE A 225 -9.81 15.44 7.81
N ALA A 226 -9.15 16.36 7.09
CA ALA A 226 -7.75 16.70 7.27
C ALA A 226 -7.54 18.18 6.91
N GLU A 227 -6.75 18.89 7.72
CA GLU A 227 -6.50 20.32 7.53
C GLU A 227 -5.78 20.58 6.21
N GLU A 228 -6.27 21.53 5.42
CA GLU A 228 -5.64 21.92 4.16
C GLU A 228 -4.25 22.55 4.43
N GLY A 229 -3.21 22.01 3.81
CA GLY A 229 -1.81 22.36 4.11
C GLY A 229 -1.13 21.39 5.08
N SER A 230 -1.86 20.42 5.64
CA SER A 230 -1.26 19.30 6.38
C SER A 230 -0.62 18.28 5.43
N VAL A 231 0.20 17.40 5.99
CA VAL A 231 0.81 16.29 5.26
C VAL A 231 -0.23 15.29 4.70
N LEU A 232 -1.46 15.32 5.21
CA LEU A 232 -2.59 14.48 4.80
C LEU A 232 -3.60 15.20 3.89
N ASN A 233 -3.42 16.49 3.63
CA ASN A 233 -4.23 17.27 2.69
C ASN A 233 -3.40 18.42 2.14
N ALA A 234 -2.38 18.06 1.36
CA ALA A 234 -1.39 19.00 0.87
C ALA A 234 -1.97 19.98 -0.17
N LYS A 235 -1.51 21.24 -0.10
CA LYS A 235 -1.84 22.27 -1.08
C LYS A 235 -0.97 22.12 -2.33
N PHE A 236 -1.57 22.21 -3.50
CA PHE A 236 -0.83 22.32 -4.75
C PHE A 236 0.11 23.54 -4.71
N PRO A 237 1.39 23.45 -5.15
CA PRO A 237 2.02 22.33 -5.87
C PRO A 237 2.91 21.43 -5.01
N ALA A 238 2.53 21.11 -3.76
CA ALA A 238 3.30 20.18 -2.94
C ALA A 238 3.54 18.83 -3.65
N PRO A 239 4.74 18.23 -3.52
CA PRO A 239 5.06 16.95 -4.13
C PRO A 239 4.39 15.79 -3.35
N VAL A 240 3.80 14.83 -4.07
CA VAL A 240 2.97 13.73 -3.55
C VAL A 240 3.35 12.34 -4.08
N PHE A 241 4.46 12.21 -4.82
CA PHE A 241 4.86 10.97 -5.50
C PHE A 241 4.86 9.74 -4.56
N ALA A 242 5.56 9.84 -3.43
CA ALA A 242 5.70 8.79 -2.42
C ALA A 242 4.71 8.96 -1.26
N ARG A 243 3.49 9.42 -1.55
CA ARG A 243 2.35 9.44 -0.60
C ARG A 243 2.17 8.15 0.22
N THR A 244 2.56 7.00 -0.34
CA THR A 244 2.55 5.69 0.33
C THR A 244 3.45 5.63 1.57
N SER A 245 4.47 6.48 1.67
CA SER A 245 5.34 6.57 2.85
C SER A 245 4.60 7.08 4.09
N ILE A 246 3.47 7.78 3.90
CA ILE A 246 2.68 8.36 4.99
C ILE A 246 1.28 7.76 5.02
N GLY A 247 0.55 7.79 3.91
CA GLY A 247 -0.87 7.41 3.95
C GLY A 247 -1.12 5.91 4.18
N ASN A 248 -0.11 5.04 3.99
CA ASN A 248 -0.22 3.63 4.38
C ASN A 248 -0.31 3.43 5.89
N PHE A 249 0.10 4.41 6.71
CA PHE A 249 -0.07 4.33 8.17
C PHE A 249 -1.50 4.61 8.62
N LEU A 250 -2.34 5.25 7.79
CA LEU A 250 -3.68 5.66 8.21
C LEU A 250 -4.57 4.51 8.69
N PRO A 251 -4.56 3.31 8.06
CA PRO A 251 -5.33 2.19 8.58
C PRO A 251 -4.89 1.75 9.96
N GLU A 252 -3.59 1.66 10.23
CA GLU A 252 -3.08 1.34 11.56
C GLU A 252 -3.41 2.42 12.59
N MET A 253 -3.33 3.70 12.21
CA MET A 253 -3.72 4.80 13.09
C MET A 253 -5.18 4.67 13.54
N ILE A 254 -6.08 4.34 12.61
CA ILE A 254 -7.51 4.15 12.87
C ILE A 254 -7.75 2.90 13.72
N PHE A 255 -7.09 1.77 13.41
CA PHE A 255 -7.19 0.56 14.21
C PHE A 255 -6.70 0.76 15.64
N SER A 256 -5.57 1.44 15.83
CA SER A 256 -5.03 1.76 17.15
C SER A 256 -5.96 2.66 17.97
N ALA A 257 -6.59 3.66 17.34
CA ALA A 257 -7.59 4.49 18.01
C ALA A 257 -8.80 3.64 18.47
N MET A 258 -9.27 2.75 17.60
CA MET A 258 -10.47 1.95 17.81
C MET A 258 -10.24 0.67 18.63
N ALA A 259 -9.00 0.30 18.92
CA ALA A 259 -8.62 -1.00 19.49
C ALA A 259 -9.34 -1.34 20.80
N LYS A 260 -9.62 -0.35 21.65
CA LYS A 260 -10.36 -0.57 22.90
C LYS A 260 -11.87 -0.70 22.71
N ALA A 261 -12.41 -0.02 21.70
CA ALA A 261 -13.85 0.00 21.43
C ALA A 261 -14.32 -1.26 20.71
N VAL A 262 -13.50 -1.76 19.78
CA VAL A 262 -13.78 -2.93 18.96
C VAL A 262 -12.57 -3.88 18.89
N PRO A 263 -12.12 -4.44 20.04
CA PRO A 263 -10.90 -5.24 20.12
C PRO A 263 -10.93 -6.48 19.20
N ASP A 264 -12.11 -6.98 18.87
CA ASP A 264 -12.29 -8.16 18.01
C ASP A 264 -12.25 -7.85 16.50
N ARG A 265 -12.08 -6.57 16.11
CA ARG A 265 -12.15 -6.12 14.71
C ARG A 265 -10.88 -5.44 14.20
N VAL A 266 -9.84 -5.38 15.02
CA VAL A 266 -8.59 -4.66 14.71
C VAL A 266 -7.45 -5.60 14.35
N VAL A 267 -6.45 -5.02 13.67
CA VAL A 267 -5.17 -5.66 13.34
C VAL A 267 -4.07 -4.82 13.99
N ALA A 268 -3.06 -5.47 14.56
CA ALA A 268 -1.88 -4.80 15.09
C ALA A 268 -1.02 -4.17 13.97
N GLY A 269 0.04 -3.45 14.34
CA GLY A 269 0.95 -2.84 13.36
C GLY A 269 1.55 -3.89 12.39
N SER A 270 1.75 -3.51 11.14
CA SER A 270 2.28 -4.37 10.07
C SER A 270 3.68 -3.90 9.65
N GLY A 271 4.56 -4.86 9.39
CA GLY A 271 5.93 -4.58 8.99
C GLY A 271 6.08 -4.05 7.56
N SER A 272 5.11 -4.37 6.70
CA SER A 272 4.97 -3.81 5.34
C SER A 272 4.36 -2.40 5.31
N THR A 273 4.17 -1.75 6.47
CA THR A 273 3.64 -0.38 6.55
C THR A 273 4.76 0.58 6.99
N PRO A 274 5.19 1.51 6.12
CA PRO A 274 4.68 1.76 4.77
C PRO A 274 5.22 0.72 3.77
N LEU A 275 4.63 0.68 2.56
CA LEU A 275 5.04 -0.21 1.47
C LEU A 275 6.56 -0.21 1.26
N TRP A 276 7.13 -1.42 1.23
CA TRP A 276 8.53 -1.67 0.87
C TRP A 276 8.65 -1.95 -0.63
N ALA A 277 9.22 -1.00 -1.37
CA ALA A 277 9.32 -1.07 -2.82
C ALA A 277 10.62 -0.46 -3.33
N GLN A 278 11.20 -1.05 -4.36
CA GLN A 278 12.45 -0.61 -4.98
C GLN A 278 12.18 -0.29 -6.45
N TYR A 279 12.25 0.98 -6.81
CA TYR A 279 12.17 1.43 -8.20
C TYR A 279 13.58 1.43 -8.77
N ILE A 280 13.90 0.49 -9.64
CA ILE A 280 15.28 0.22 -10.07
C ILE A 280 15.47 0.73 -11.49
N PHE A 281 16.31 1.75 -11.65
CA PHE A 281 16.61 2.36 -12.94
C PHE A 281 18.04 2.06 -13.37
N GLY A 282 18.21 1.78 -14.65
CA GLY A 282 19.52 1.57 -15.23
C GLY A 282 19.46 1.40 -16.74
N LYS A 283 20.60 0.99 -17.28
CA LYS A 283 20.78 0.77 -18.70
C LYS A 283 21.61 -0.49 -18.91
N ARG A 284 21.24 -1.29 -19.90
CA ARG A 284 22.05 -2.42 -20.39
C ARG A 284 23.17 -1.88 -21.28
N ARG A 285 24.23 -2.68 -21.43
CA ARG A 285 25.40 -2.33 -22.27
C ARG A 285 25.05 -2.08 -23.74
N ASP A 286 23.96 -2.69 -24.23
CA ASP A 286 23.46 -2.53 -25.60
C ASP A 286 22.73 -1.20 -25.86
N GLY A 287 22.45 -0.40 -24.83
CA GLY A 287 21.62 0.80 -24.98
C GLY A 287 20.31 0.78 -24.21
N THR A 288 19.77 -0.42 -23.97
CA THR A 288 18.39 -0.62 -23.53
C THR A 288 18.18 -0.12 -22.10
N GLN A 289 17.18 0.74 -21.89
CA GLN A 289 16.81 1.22 -20.55
C GLN A 289 15.84 0.26 -19.87
N PHE A 290 15.90 0.21 -18.54
CA PHE A 290 14.94 -0.53 -17.72
C PHE A 290 14.57 0.26 -16.47
N ALA A 291 13.33 0.05 -15.99
CA ALA A 291 12.79 0.68 -14.79
C ALA A 291 11.81 -0.22 -13.99
N PRO A 292 12.12 -1.49 -13.72
CA PRO A 292 11.18 -2.36 -13.00
C PRO A 292 11.02 -1.96 -11.54
N LEU A 293 9.90 -2.41 -10.98
CA LEU A 293 9.52 -2.26 -9.58
C LEU A 293 9.64 -3.61 -8.88
N ASN A 294 10.51 -3.70 -7.87
CA ASN A 294 10.48 -4.82 -6.95
C ASN A 294 9.62 -4.48 -5.73
N SER A 295 8.70 -5.36 -5.36
CA SER A 295 8.02 -5.33 -4.06
C SER A 295 8.44 -6.55 -3.23
N ALA A 296 8.88 -6.27 -2.01
CA ALA A 296 9.27 -7.25 -1.01
C ALA A 296 8.58 -6.86 0.29
N ASN A 297 7.93 -7.82 0.94
CA ASN A 297 6.93 -7.52 1.96
C ASN A 297 7.27 -8.17 3.30
N GLY A 298 6.98 -7.44 4.36
CA GLY A 298 7.07 -7.87 5.75
C GLY A 298 5.80 -8.57 6.24
N GLY A 299 5.72 -8.77 7.54
CA GLY A 299 4.58 -9.46 8.16
C GLY A 299 3.37 -8.54 8.36
N LEU A 300 2.17 -9.07 8.12
CA LEU A 300 0.93 -8.46 8.59
C LEU A 300 0.89 -8.50 10.12
N GLY A 301 0.35 -7.46 10.77
CA GLY A 301 0.07 -7.50 12.20
C GLY A 301 -0.84 -8.65 12.62
N ALA A 302 -0.73 -9.07 13.87
CA ALA A 302 -1.63 -10.05 14.44
C ALA A 302 -3.09 -9.56 14.35
N ARG A 303 -4.00 -10.50 14.07
CA ARG A 303 -5.44 -10.24 13.96
C ARG A 303 -6.10 -10.64 15.27
N ALA A 304 -7.28 -10.09 15.54
CA ALA A 304 -8.03 -10.34 16.77
C ALA A 304 -8.16 -11.83 17.17
N HIS A 305 -8.21 -12.73 16.18
CA HIS A 305 -8.44 -14.16 16.38
C HIS A 305 -7.38 -15.08 15.77
N GLN A 306 -6.33 -14.53 15.13
CA GLN A 306 -5.35 -15.32 14.37
C GLN A 306 -4.00 -14.61 14.30
N ASP A 307 -2.93 -15.39 14.15
CA ASP A 307 -1.61 -14.87 13.82
C ASP A 307 -1.65 -14.04 12.52
N GLY A 308 -0.74 -13.08 12.43
CA GLY A 308 -0.51 -12.32 11.21
C GLY A 308 0.08 -13.20 10.11
N VAL A 309 -0.21 -12.87 8.85
CA VAL A 309 0.33 -13.59 7.69
C VAL A 309 1.73 -13.07 7.39
N SER A 310 2.71 -13.95 7.35
CA SER A 310 4.10 -13.61 7.01
C SER A 310 4.23 -13.12 5.57
N CYS A 311 5.05 -12.10 5.33
CA CYS A 311 5.32 -11.56 4.00
C CYS A 311 4.08 -11.15 3.19
N LEU A 312 2.99 -10.77 3.88
CA LEU A 312 1.77 -10.26 3.25
C LEU A 312 1.78 -8.73 3.28
N THR A 313 1.59 -8.14 2.11
CA THR A 313 1.51 -6.70 1.95
C THR A 313 0.26 -6.15 2.65
N PHE A 314 0.45 -5.07 3.39
CA PHE A 314 -0.63 -4.31 4.01
C PHE A 314 -0.21 -2.84 4.07
N PRO A 315 -1.13 -1.88 3.86
CA PRO A 315 -2.55 -2.03 3.50
C PRO A 315 -2.84 -2.21 2.00
N VAL A 316 -1.81 -2.33 1.16
CA VAL A 316 -1.98 -2.45 -0.30
C VAL A 316 -2.04 -3.90 -0.77
N ASN A 317 -2.78 -4.15 -1.86
CA ASN A 317 -2.90 -5.47 -2.46
C ASN A 317 -1.87 -5.66 -3.59
N ILE A 318 -0.61 -5.90 -3.22
CA ILE A 318 0.50 -6.09 -4.16
C ILE A 318 1.20 -7.42 -3.85
N GLY A 319 1.49 -8.21 -4.88
CA GLY A 319 2.24 -9.46 -4.79
C GLY A 319 3.76 -9.24 -4.74
N ASN A 320 4.48 -10.23 -4.24
CA ASN A 320 5.93 -10.27 -4.31
C ASN A 320 6.41 -10.46 -5.76
N THR A 321 7.41 -9.70 -6.22
CA THR A 321 8.02 -9.90 -7.55
C THR A 321 8.89 -11.16 -7.53
N PRO A 322 8.64 -12.21 -8.35
CA PRO A 322 9.44 -13.44 -8.30
C PRO A 322 10.93 -13.20 -8.61
N ALA A 323 11.82 -14.01 -8.02
CA ALA A 323 13.27 -13.88 -8.24
C ALA A 323 13.63 -14.03 -9.73
N GLU A 324 13.04 -15.02 -10.41
CA GLU A 324 13.26 -15.26 -11.85
C GLU A 324 12.87 -14.06 -12.72
N ILE A 325 11.80 -13.34 -12.34
CA ILE A 325 11.38 -12.12 -13.05
C ILE A 325 12.41 -11.01 -12.82
N LEU A 326 12.89 -10.82 -11.59
CA LEU A 326 13.93 -9.84 -11.30
C LEU A 326 15.21 -10.14 -12.07
N GLU A 327 15.70 -11.39 -12.07
CA GLU A 327 16.94 -11.78 -12.76
C GLU A 327 16.81 -11.75 -14.29
N SER A 328 15.60 -11.94 -14.82
CA SER A 328 15.34 -11.79 -16.25
C SER A 328 15.29 -10.32 -16.67
N GLU A 329 14.64 -9.46 -15.88
CA GLU A 329 14.44 -8.06 -16.23
C GLU A 329 15.60 -7.15 -15.85
N LEU A 330 16.41 -7.54 -14.86
CA LEU A 330 17.51 -6.76 -14.32
C LEU A 330 18.84 -7.53 -14.38
N PRO A 331 19.98 -6.83 -14.55
CA PRO A 331 21.30 -7.43 -14.44
C PRO A 331 21.70 -7.64 -12.96
N VAL A 332 20.92 -8.45 -12.24
CA VAL A 332 21.10 -8.75 -10.81
C VAL A 332 21.01 -10.26 -10.57
N LEU A 333 21.49 -10.70 -9.42
CA LEU A 333 21.29 -12.05 -8.87
C LEU A 333 20.60 -11.93 -7.51
N VAL A 334 19.49 -12.62 -7.30
CA VAL A 334 18.82 -12.67 -5.99
C VAL A 334 19.55 -13.69 -5.11
N LYS A 335 20.29 -13.19 -4.13
CA LYS A 335 21.12 -14.00 -3.22
C LYS A 335 20.29 -14.66 -2.13
N CYS A 336 19.28 -13.97 -1.64
CA CYS A 336 18.43 -14.43 -0.55
C CYS A 336 17.01 -13.88 -0.71
N ARG A 337 16.02 -14.73 -0.47
CA ARG A 337 14.64 -14.33 -0.18
C ARG A 337 14.04 -15.32 0.81
N ALA A 338 14.16 -15.00 2.09
CA ALA A 338 13.76 -15.89 3.17
C ALA A 338 12.85 -15.17 4.17
N LEU A 339 12.05 -15.94 4.90
CA LEU A 339 11.44 -15.43 6.13
C LEU A 339 12.57 -15.01 7.10
N TRP A 340 12.34 -13.97 7.89
CA TRP A 340 13.26 -13.54 8.94
C TRP A 340 12.81 -14.16 10.27
N PRO A 341 13.49 -15.19 10.81
CA PRO A 341 13.14 -15.75 12.12
C PRO A 341 13.22 -14.71 13.23
N ASP A 342 12.41 -14.90 14.28
CA ASP A 342 12.36 -14.02 15.47
C ASP A 342 11.94 -12.56 15.16
N SER A 343 11.44 -12.29 13.95
CA SER A 343 11.09 -10.93 13.52
C SER A 343 9.62 -10.57 13.71
N ALA A 344 8.80 -11.46 14.26
CA ALA A 344 7.40 -11.17 14.49
C ALA A 344 7.14 -10.80 15.95
N GLY A 345 6.42 -9.69 16.15
CA GLY A 345 6.03 -9.24 17.48
C GLY A 345 5.19 -10.31 18.18
N ALA A 346 5.57 -10.60 19.43
CA ALA A 346 4.93 -11.62 20.24
C ALA A 346 3.58 -11.12 20.79
N GLY A 347 2.62 -12.03 20.89
CA GLY A 347 1.34 -11.77 21.54
C GLY A 347 0.59 -13.08 21.71
N ARG A 348 -0.61 -13.01 22.29
CA ARG A 348 -1.55 -14.16 22.26
C ARG A 348 -1.65 -14.68 20.82
N PHE A 349 -1.78 -13.73 19.88
CA PHE A 349 -1.51 -13.93 18.47
C PHE A 349 -0.24 -13.17 18.08
N ARG A 350 0.66 -13.86 17.39
CA ARG A 350 1.93 -13.31 16.91
C ARG A 350 1.69 -12.58 15.59
N GLY A 351 2.46 -11.53 15.30
CA GLY A 351 2.48 -10.95 13.95
C GLY A 351 3.00 -11.94 12.90
N GLY A 352 2.91 -11.58 11.62
CA GLY A 352 3.58 -12.31 10.55
C GLY A 352 5.09 -12.10 10.61
N LEU A 353 5.87 -13.06 10.12
CA LEU A 353 7.32 -12.89 9.99
C LEU A 353 7.65 -11.86 8.90
N GLY A 354 8.73 -11.13 9.14
CA GLY A 354 9.39 -10.28 8.16
C GLY A 354 10.13 -11.08 7.10
N GLN A 355 10.86 -10.36 6.25
CA GLN A 355 11.57 -10.93 5.11
C GLN A 355 13.01 -10.44 5.09
N HIS A 356 13.95 -11.35 4.86
CA HIS A 356 15.30 -11.04 4.45
C HIS A 356 15.38 -11.16 2.93
N PHE A 357 15.67 -10.06 2.24
CA PHE A 357 15.82 -10.00 0.79
C PHE A 357 17.20 -9.43 0.45
N GLU A 358 17.97 -10.11 -0.40
CA GLU A 358 19.30 -9.68 -0.83
C GLU A 358 19.47 -9.87 -2.33
N MET A 359 20.00 -8.85 -3.01
CA MET A 359 20.36 -8.90 -4.42
C MET A 359 21.75 -8.32 -4.67
N GLU A 360 22.49 -8.95 -5.58
CA GLU A 360 23.81 -8.52 -6.06
C GLU A 360 23.67 -7.98 -7.48
N VAL A 361 24.26 -6.82 -7.77
CA VAL A 361 24.35 -6.31 -9.14
C VAL A 361 25.44 -7.06 -9.89
N LEU A 362 25.15 -7.61 -11.07
CA LEU A 362 26.12 -8.40 -11.81
C LEU A 362 27.30 -7.56 -12.33
N ARG A 363 28.47 -8.21 -12.47
CA ARG A 363 29.70 -7.63 -13.02
C ARG A 363 29.90 -8.01 -14.49
N GLY A 364 30.82 -7.31 -15.16
CA GLY A 364 31.25 -7.67 -16.52
C GLY A 364 30.14 -7.49 -17.56
N GLU A 365 30.13 -8.35 -18.57
CA GLU A 365 29.21 -8.31 -19.72
C GLU A 365 27.74 -8.50 -19.33
N LEU A 366 27.46 -9.24 -18.26
CA LEU A 366 26.09 -9.45 -17.75
C LEU A 366 25.61 -8.30 -16.86
N GLY A 367 26.50 -7.38 -16.49
CA GLY A 367 26.19 -6.23 -15.63
C GLY A 367 25.59 -5.04 -16.39
N PRO A 368 25.03 -4.06 -15.66
CA PRO A 368 24.55 -2.81 -16.25
C PRO A 368 25.69 -1.92 -16.78
N ASP A 369 25.32 -0.98 -17.65
CA ASP A 369 26.15 0.16 -18.06
C ASP A 369 26.11 1.24 -16.96
N GLY A 370 27.05 1.14 -16.00
CA GLY A 370 27.12 2.01 -14.82
C GLY A 370 26.36 1.47 -13.61
N PRO A 371 26.18 2.27 -12.54
CA PRO A 371 25.46 1.85 -11.35
C PRO A 371 23.95 1.76 -11.57
N LEU A 372 23.29 0.89 -10.81
CA LEU A 372 21.83 0.94 -10.67
C LEU A 372 21.44 2.10 -9.76
N LEU A 373 20.45 2.87 -10.18
CA LEU A 373 19.83 3.90 -9.34
C LEU A 373 18.54 3.32 -8.77
N ILE A 374 18.44 3.23 -7.45
CA ILE A 374 17.30 2.60 -6.77
C ILE A 374 16.59 3.65 -5.94
N GLY A 375 15.39 4.02 -6.36
CA GLY A 375 14.45 4.79 -5.53
C GLY A 375 13.83 3.84 -4.51
N PHE A 376 14.38 3.82 -3.30
CA PHE A 376 13.91 2.93 -2.25
C PHE A 376 12.75 3.56 -1.47
N ARG A 377 11.71 2.75 -1.23
CA ARG A 377 10.56 3.03 -0.38
C ARG A 377 10.52 2.00 0.73
N GLY A 378 10.34 2.47 1.94
CA GLY A 378 10.19 1.67 3.16
C GLY A 378 10.08 2.60 4.36
N GLY A 379 9.97 2.03 5.54
CA GLY A 379 9.88 2.78 6.79
C GLY A 379 10.14 1.87 7.97
N ARG A 380 9.79 2.32 9.19
CA ARG A 380 10.11 1.62 10.45
C ARG A 380 11.61 1.55 10.74
N PHE A 381 12.36 2.55 10.32
CA PHE A 381 13.82 2.59 10.54
C PHE A 381 14.16 2.98 11.98
N HIS A 382 13.43 3.94 12.56
CA HIS A 382 13.64 4.38 13.93
C HIS A 382 12.51 3.92 14.85
N PHE A 383 11.25 3.98 14.38
CA PHE A 383 10.10 3.53 15.15
C PHE A 383 9.71 2.08 14.80
N PRO A 384 9.60 1.20 15.81
CA PRO A 384 9.23 -0.19 15.57
C PRO A 384 7.79 -0.34 15.08
N VAL A 385 7.43 -1.58 14.76
CA VAL A 385 6.05 -1.93 14.40
C VAL A 385 5.26 -2.11 15.69
N PRO A 386 4.29 -1.25 16.04
CA PRO A 386 3.70 -1.22 17.39
C PRO A 386 2.75 -2.39 17.63
N GLY A 387 2.94 -3.04 18.78
CA GLY A 387 2.01 -4.03 19.31
C GLY A 387 0.68 -3.41 19.75
N LEU A 388 -0.34 -4.26 19.89
CA LEU A 388 -1.69 -3.81 20.23
C LEU A 388 -2.30 -4.66 21.35
N LEU A 389 -3.06 -4.02 22.25
CA LEU A 389 -3.77 -4.68 23.35
C LEU A 389 -2.87 -5.59 24.23
N GLY A 390 -1.63 -5.18 24.47
CA GLY A 390 -0.65 -5.94 25.27
C GLY A 390 0.28 -6.85 24.47
N GLY A 391 0.12 -6.91 23.15
CA GLY A 391 1.11 -7.50 22.26
C GLY A 391 2.38 -6.65 22.19
N LEU A 392 3.49 -7.30 21.85
CA LEU A 392 4.81 -6.71 21.72
C LEU A 392 5.08 -6.27 20.28
N ASP A 393 6.01 -5.32 20.16
CA ASP A 393 6.40 -4.72 18.91
C ASP A 393 7.15 -5.69 17.98
N GLY A 394 7.02 -5.47 16.68
CA GLY A 394 7.93 -6.02 15.68
C GLY A 394 9.22 -5.20 15.57
N PRO A 395 10.28 -5.73 14.95
CA PRO A 395 11.58 -5.07 14.85
C PRO A 395 11.57 -3.86 13.92
N ASN A 396 12.63 -3.06 13.98
CA ASN A 396 12.88 -2.03 12.98
C ASN A 396 13.32 -2.65 11.64
N GLY A 397 13.01 -1.95 10.56
CA GLY A 397 13.44 -2.28 9.22
C GLY A 397 14.87 -1.84 8.97
N LYS A 398 15.57 -2.53 8.08
CA LYS A 398 16.94 -2.19 7.70
C LYS A 398 17.12 -2.22 6.19
N LEU A 399 17.80 -1.21 5.68
CA LEU A 399 18.36 -1.18 4.32
C LEU A 399 19.88 -1.24 4.47
N ILE A 400 20.53 -2.17 3.77
CA ILE A 400 21.96 -2.40 3.85
C ILE A 400 22.54 -2.37 2.45
N ILE A 401 23.51 -1.49 2.19
CA ILE A 401 24.23 -1.40 0.92
C ILE A 401 25.69 -1.74 1.19
N ASN A 402 26.20 -2.79 0.53
CA ASN A 402 27.58 -3.26 0.67
C ASN A 402 28.00 -3.48 2.13
N GLY A 403 27.09 -4.04 2.95
CA GLY A 403 27.33 -4.30 4.38
C GLY A 403 27.21 -3.09 5.30
N LYS A 404 26.91 -1.90 4.76
CA LYS A 404 26.65 -0.68 5.55
C LYS A 404 25.15 -0.40 5.63
N GLU A 405 24.65 -0.20 6.85
CA GLU A 405 23.26 0.21 7.05
C GLU A 405 23.05 1.65 6.55
N GLU A 406 22.06 1.83 5.68
CA GLU A 406 21.60 3.12 5.20
C GLU A 406 20.38 3.56 6.01
N VAL A 407 20.53 4.64 6.77
CA VAL A 407 19.48 5.15 7.66
C VAL A 407 18.55 6.06 6.87
N GLY A 408 17.25 5.75 6.87
CA GLY A 408 16.21 6.65 6.35
C GLY A 408 15.73 6.38 4.92
N GLY A 409 16.25 5.36 4.23
CA GLY A 409 15.84 5.05 2.86
C GLY A 409 16.18 6.15 1.84
N GLY A 410 15.50 6.17 0.69
CA GLY A 410 15.71 7.19 -0.35
C GLY A 410 16.39 6.66 -1.61
N ASP A 411 17.03 7.55 -2.37
CA ASP A 411 17.65 7.20 -3.64
C ASP A 411 19.08 6.70 -3.39
N VAL A 412 19.35 5.43 -3.68
CA VAL A 412 20.67 4.82 -3.54
C VAL A 412 21.27 4.45 -4.89
N SER A 413 22.59 4.46 -4.98
CA SER A 413 23.34 4.05 -6.16
C SER A 413 24.14 2.80 -5.85
N VAL A 414 23.87 1.71 -6.56
CA VAL A 414 24.53 0.42 -6.33
C VAL A 414 25.39 0.07 -7.55
N PRO A 415 26.72 0.10 -7.44
CA PRO A 415 27.60 -0.19 -8.57
C PRO A 415 27.58 -1.68 -8.96
N PRO A 416 28.05 -2.04 -10.16
CA PRO A 416 28.30 -3.43 -10.53
C PRO A 416 29.13 -4.17 -9.46
N GLY A 417 28.61 -5.32 -9.02
CA GLY A 417 29.17 -6.12 -7.95
C GLY A 417 28.88 -5.64 -6.54
N GLY A 418 28.05 -4.61 -6.38
CA GLY A 418 27.50 -4.18 -5.11
C GLY A 418 26.28 -5.02 -4.70
N VAL A 419 25.99 -5.03 -3.40
CA VAL A 419 24.91 -5.82 -2.80
C VAL A 419 23.95 -4.88 -2.07
N MET A 420 22.66 -5.08 -2.31
CA MET A 420 21.58 -4.47 -1.53
C MET A 420 20.85 -5.57 -0.75
N ALA A 421 20.78 -5.41 0.57
CA ALA A 421 19.98 -6.25 1.44
C ALA A 421 18.92 -5.43 2.18
N CYS A 422 17.76 -6.04 2.41
CA CYS A 422 16.65 -5.49 3.16
C CYS A 422 16.24 -6.50 4.25
N HIS A 423 16.18 -6.04 5.49
CA HIS A 423 15.43 -6.72 6.55
C HIS A 423 14.11 -5.99 6.71
N ILE A 424 13.08 -6.53 6.05
CA ILE A 424 11.73 -5.96 6.08
C ILE A 424 11.06 -6.47 7.37
N PRO A 425 10.50 -5.60 8.22
CA PRO A 425 9.98 -5.99 9.52
C PRO A 425 8.88 -7.06 9.48
N GLY A 426 8.76 -7.84 10.55
CA GLY A 426 7.54 -8.59 10.80
C GLY A 426 6.41 -7.69 11.32
N GLY A 427 5.21 -8.25 11.37
CA GLY A 427 4.08 -7.60 12.02
C GLY A 427 4.21 -7.66 13.53
N ALA A 428 3.49 -6.80 14.23
CA ALA A 428 3.44 -6.78 15.68
C ALA A 428 2.41 -7.78 16.25
N GLY A 429 2.56 -8.10 17.53
CA GLY A 429 1.68 -9.00 18.24
C GLY A 429 0.39 -8.34 18.71
N LEU A 430 -0.60 -9.17 19.04
CA LEU A 430 -1.87 -8.76 19.64
C LEU A 430 -2.17 -9.59 20.88
N GLY A 431 -2.48 -8.90 21.99
CA GLY A 431 -2.74 -9.54 23.27
C GLY A 431 -1.46 -9.98 24.00
N ASP A 432 -1.58 -10.27 25.29
CA ASP A 432 -0.47 -10.74 26.13
C ASP A 432 0.18 -12.03 25.58
N PRO A 433 1.49 -12.03 25.28
CA PRO A 433 2.24 -13.23 24.86
C PRO A 433 2.06 -14.44 25.76
N LEU A 434 1.92 -14.25 27.07
CA LEU A 434 1.76 -15.36 28.02
C LEU A 434 0.42 -16.09 27.88
N GLN A 435 -0.53 -15.52 27.12
CA GLN A 435 -1.79 -16.17 26.78
C GLN A 435 -1.70 -16.98 25.48
N ARG A 436 -0.56 -16.99 24.78
CA ARG A 436 -0.36 -17.82 23.59
C ARG A 436 -0.40 -19.30 23.99
N SER A 437 -1.17 -20.10 23.28
CA SER A 437 -1.26 -21.53 23.59
C SER A 437 0.08 -22.22 23.37
N ARG A 438 0.41 -23.16 24.26
CA ARG A 438 1.66 -23.93 24.20
C ARG A 438 1.86 -24.62 22.86
N SER A 439 0.81 -25.23 22.30
CA SER A 439 0.87 -25.90 20.99
C SER A 439 1.19 -24.96 19.84
N MET A 440 0.76 -23.69 19.91
CA MET A 440 1.14 -22.69 18.90
C MET A 440 2.59 -22.26 19.04
N VAL A 441 3.13 -22.19 20.26
CA VAL A 441 4.56 -21.92 20.49
C VAL A 441 5.41 -23.09 20.00
N GLU A 442 5.04 -24.33 20.30
CA GLU A 442 5.74 -25.53 19.83
C GLU A 442 5.79 -25.60 18.31
N ARG A 443 4.67 -25.31 17.63
CA ARG A 443 4.62 -25.19 16.16
C ARG A 443 5.53 -24.08 15.63
N ASP A 444 5.54 -22.91 16.26
CA ASP A 444 6.41 -21.80 15.82
C ASP A 444 7.90 -22.17 15.97
N ILE A 445 8.27 -22.97 16.98
CA ILE A 445 9.64 -23.50 17.13
C ILE A 445 9.95 -24.55 16.06
N GLU A 446 9.03 -25.48 15.82
CA GLU A 446 9.17 -26.53 14.81
C GLU A 446 9.38 -25.96 13.40
N TYR A 447 8.67 -24.88 13.07
CA TYR A 447 8.81 -24.20 11.79
C TYR A 447 9.93 -23.16 11.75
N GLU A 448 10.75 -23.08 12.81
CA GLU A 448 11.85 -22.12 12.92
C GLU A 448 11.41 -20.65 12.78
N TYR A 449 10.15 -20.37 13.10
CA TYR A 449 9.61 -19.02 13.12
C TYR A 449 10.08 -18.25 14.34
N VAL A 450 10.15 -18.95 15.47
CA VAL A 450 10.65 -18.45 16.74
C VAL A 450 11.72 -19.41 17.27
N SER A 451 12.89 -18.90 17.58
CA SER A 451 13.96 -19.69 18.20
C SER A 451 13.56 -20.14 19.61
N ARG A 452 14.15 -21.24 20.10
CA ARG A 452 13.85 -21.73 21.47
C ARG A 452 14.18 -20.70 22.55
N ALA A 453 15.24 -19.91 22.35
CA ALA A 453 15.63 -18.85 23.27
C ALA A 453 14.57 -17.75 23.34
N GLU A 454 14.10 -17.29 22.17
CA GLU A 454 13.03 -16.29 22.10
C GLU A 454 11.70 -16.83 22.58
N ALA A 455 11.39 -18.11 22.35
CA ALA A 455 10.18 -18.73 22.86
C ALA A 455 10.14 -18.77 24.40
N ALA A 456 11.28 -19.08 25.03
CA ALA A 456 11.41 -19.03 26.48
C ALA A 456 11.27 -17.59 27.02
N ARG A 457 11.92 -16.62 26.36
CA ARG A 457 11.92 -15.21 26.76
C ARG A 457 10.56 -14.53 26.59
N LEU A 458 9.88 -14.79 25.47
CA LEU A 458 8.67 -14.08 25.05
C LEU A 458 7.39 -14.75 25.54
N TYR A 459 7.34 -16.09 25.52
CA TYR A 459 6.13 -16.86 25.82
C TYR A 459 6.23 -17.67 27.11
N GLY A 460 7.35 -17.60 27.84
CA GLY A 460 7.59 -18.40 29.04
C GLY A 460 7.71 -19.90 28.74
N TYR A 461 8.05 -20.27 27.50
CA TYR A 461 8.13 -21.67 27.10
C TYR A 461 9.27 -22.40 27.82
N THR A 462 8.93 -23.49 28.50
CA THR A 462 9.89 -24.42 29.10
C THR A 462 9.82 -25.76 28.36
N ALA A 463 10.98 -26.25 27.92
CA ALA A 463 11.04 -27.55 27.26
C ALA A 463 10.48 -28.64 28.20
N PRO A 464 9.70 -29.62 27.68
CA PRO A 464 9.30 -30.74 28.50
C PRO A 464 10.55 -31.43 29.04
N VAL A 465 10.57 -31.69 30.34
CA VAL A 465 11.57 -32.58 30.95
C VAL A 465 11.37 -33.93 30.27
N LEU A 466 12.35 -34.37 29.48
CA LEU A 466 12.37 -35.73 28.97
C LEU A 466 12.39 -36.64 30.19
N GLN A 467 11.26 -37.28 30.49
CA GLN A 467 11.28 -38.48 31.32
C GLN A 467 12.01 -39.52 30.50
N GLU A 468 13.26 -39.81 30.87
CA GLU A 468 13.93 -41.03 30.43
C GLU A 468 13.00 -42.19 30.78
N VAL A 469 12.48 -42.84 29.73
CA VAL A 469 11.77 -44.11 29.88
C VAL A 469 12.87 -45.13 30.15
N GLU A 470 12.94 -45.61 31.39
CA GLU A 470 13.83 -46.70 31.84
C GLU A 470 13.65 -47.99 31.01
#